data_AF-A0A2E6N5P8-F1
#
_entry.id   AF-A0A2E6N5P8-F1
#
_cell.length_a   1.000
_cell.length_b   1.000
_cell.length_c   1.000
_cell.angle_alpha   90.00
_cell.angle_beta   90.00
_cell.angle_gamma   90.00
#
_symmetry.space_group_name_H-M   'P 1'
#
loop_
_entity.id
_entity.type
_entity.pdbx_description
1 polymer ?
#
loop_
_entity_poly.entity_id
_entity_poly.type
_entity_poly.pdbx_seq_one_letter_code
_entity_poly.pdbx_strand_id
1 'polypeptide(L)'
;MKSNSILFSEKDVLFKYNTKNDNYEWDLEFEYNVYGIVRIDNYVFVTTYSNWGKMFTSLVDFTTGEKIWTKEIYLYSIHIINGLLIYVNKKKRYCGLELLTGNEIFSTKSPFRWSTPKAIVFKCNFYLHTKKETQRLNLKSGEFVKTKFPTKIQTRDLGIVLDQFQININNIPAPSDNSTSYTGDAGVNYVGGEV
;
A
#
# COMPACT_ATOMS: atom_id res chain seq x y z
N MET A 1 -18.37 10.14 -7.09
CA MET A 1 -19.49 9.16 -7.21
C MET A 1 -19.08 7.90 -6.47
N LYS A 2 -19.93 7.31 -5.62
CA LYS A 2 -19.68 5.96 -5.10
C LYS A 2 -19.86 4.99 -6.27
N SER A 3 -18.81 4.28 -6.66
CA SER A 3 -18.87 3.23 -7.68
C SER A 3 -19.71 2.08 -7.13
N ASN A 4 -20.72 1.64 -7.87
CA ASN A 4 -21.45 0.40 -7.58
C ASN A 4 -20.68 -0.81 -8.16
N SER A 5 -19.35 -0.80 -8.09
CA SER A 5 -18.55 -1.85 -8.70
C SER A 5 -17.66 -2.52 -7.67
N ILE A 6 -17.56 -3.84 -7.77
CA ILE A 6 -16.64 -4.67 -7.00
C ILE A 6 -15.52 -5.14 -7.93
N LEU A 7 -14.34 -5.35 -7.34
CA LEU A 7 -13.25 -6.07 -7.98
C LEU A 7 -13.17 -7.45 -7.37
N PHE A 8 -13.08 -8.47 -8.19
CA PHE A 8 -12.80 -9.82 -7.74
C PHE A 8 -11.93 -10.53 -8.78
N SER A 9 -11.18 -11.54 -8.34
CA SER A 9 -10.31 -12.31 -9.22
C SER A 9 -10.70 -13.78 -9.24
N GLU A 10 -10.57 -14.40 -10.40
CA GLU A 10 -10.58 -15.85 -10.57
C GLU A 10 -9.25 -16.26 -11.20
N LYS A 11 -8.42 -17.00 -10.44
CA LYS A 11 -7.06 -17.37 -10.85
C LYS A 11 -6.24 -16.16 -11.29
N ASP A 12 -5.93 -16.06 -12.57
CA ASP A 12 -5.11 -15.08 -13.25
C ASP A 12 -5.92 -13.96 -13.92
N VAL A 13 -7.24 -13.92 -13.74
CA VAL A 13 -8.10 -12.87 -14.28
C VAL A 13 -8.67 -11.99 -13.17
N LEU A 14 -8.61 -10.68 -13.35
CA LEU A 14 -9.29 -9.69 -12.51
C LEU A 14 -10.54 -9.15 -13.23
N PHE A 15 -11.67 -9.12 -12.54
CA PHE A 15 -12.93 -8.60 -13.04
C PHE A 15 -13.32 -7.33 -12.30
N LYS A 16 -13.91 -6.38 -13.04
CA LYS A 16 -14.73 -5.32 -12.47
C LYS A 16 -16.19 -5.58 -12.80
N TYR A 17 -17.00 -5.74 -11.78
CA TYR A 17 -18.41 -6.08 -11.91
C TYR A 17 -19.29 -4.97 -11.32
N ASN A 18 -20.26 -4.50 -12.08
CA ASN A 18 -21.23 -3.50 -11.67
C ASN A 18 -22.43 -4.18 -11.00
N THR A 19 -22.58 -3.97 -9.70
CA THR A 19 -23.62 -4.59 -8.88
C THR A 19 -25.01 -4.02 -9.12
N LYS A 20 -25.13 -2.85 -9.76
CA LYS A 20 -26.44 -2.25 -10.08
C LYS A 20 -27.04 -2.86 -11.34
N ASN A 21 -26.20 -3.15 -12.33
CA ASN A 21 -26.64 -3.57 -13.67
C ASN A 21 -26.38 -5.06 -13.94
N ASP A 22 -25.78 -5.78 -12.99
CA ASP A 22 -25.43 -7.20 -13.11
C ASP A 22 -24.60 -7.48 -14.36
N ASN A 23 -23.52 -6.71 -14.56
CA ASN A 23 -22.65 -6.86 -15.72
C ASN A 23 -21.17 -6.65 -15.41
N TYR A 24 -20.32 -7.31 -16.20
CA TYR A 24 -18.89 -7.03 -16.23
C TYR A 24 -18.65 -5.71 -16.97
N GLU A 25 -17.91 -4.81 -16.34
CA GLU A 25 -17.47 -3.55 -16.94
C GLU A 25 -16.18 -3.76 -17.73
N TRP A 26 -15.26 -4.55 -17.18
CA TRP A 26 -14.06 -5.04 -17.86
C TRP A 26 -13.46 -6.24 -17.10
N ASP A 27 -12.62 -6.99 -17.80
CA ASP A 27 -11.75 -8.04 -17.27
C ASP A 27 -10.30 -7.82 -17.73
N LEU A 28 -9.35 -8.34 -16.98
CA LEU A 28 -7.93 -8.23 -17.27
C LEU A 28 -7.19 -9.52 -16.86
N GLU A 29 -6.59 -10.18 -17.83
CA GLU A 29 -5.75 -11.37 -17.64
C GLU A 29 -4.29 -11.00 -17.29
N PHE A 30 -3.72 -11.77 -16.37
CA PHE A 30 -2.33 -11.67 -15.92
C PHE A 30 -1.55 -12.93 -16.28
N GLU A 31 -0.23 -12.83 -16.37
CA GLU A 31 0.64 -14.00 -16.62
C GLU A 31 0.58 -15.04 -15.49
N TYR A 32 0.23 -14.62 -14.27
CA TYR A 32 0.22 -15.47 -13.08
C TYR A 32 -1.02 -15.18 -12.23
N ASN A 33 -1.36 -16.13 -11.35
CA ASN A 33 -2.49 -16.02 -10.43
C ASN A 33 -2.43 -14.72 -9.60
N VAL A 34 -3.58 -14.06 -9.50
CA VAL A 34 -3.82 -12.92 -8.63
C VAL A 34 -3.78 -13.39 -7.18
N TYR A 35 -2.88 -12.79 -6.42
CA TYR A 35 -2.64 -13.07 -5.00
C TYR A 35 -3.19 -11.97 -4.09
N GLY A 36 -3.25 -10.73 -4.57
CA GLY A 36 -3.74 -9.61 -3.79
C GLY A 36 -4.19 -8.45 -4.65
N ILE A 37 -5.20 -7.73 -4.18
CA ILE A 37 -5.77 -6.56 -4.83
C ILE A 37 -5.84 -5.45 -3.78
N VAL A 38 -5.24 -4.31 -4.09
CA VAL A 38 -5.36 -3.09 -3.27
C VAL A 38 -5.82 -1.97 -4.18
N ARG A 39 -6.90 -1.28 -3.80
CA ARG A 39 -7.42 -0.14 -4.54
C ARG A 39 -7.26 1.13 -3.72
N ILE A 40 -6.70 2.17 -4.33
CA ILE A 40 -6.64 3.53 -3.80
C ILE A 40 -7.22 4.45 -4.87
N ASP A 41 -8.41 5.00 -4.63
CA ASP A 41 -9.15 5.83 -5.60
C ASP A 41 -9.36 5.12 -6.95
N ASN A 42 -8.79 5.64 -8.05
CA ASN A 42 -8.85 5.04 -9.38
C ASN A 42 -7.67 4.11 -9.71
N TYR A 43 -6.78 3.87 -8.75
CA TYR A 43 -5.58 3.05 -8.94
C TYR A 43 -5.77 1.68 -8.30
N VAL A 44 -5.64 0.63 -9.09
CA VAL A 44 -5.71 -0.76 -8.63
C VAL A 44 -4.32 -1.38 -8.72
N PHE A 45 -3.76 -1.74 -7.57
CA PHE A 45 -2.53 -2.51 -7.47
C PHE A 45 -2.88 -3.99 -7.38
N VAL A 46 -2.42 -4.75 -8.38
CA VAL A 46 -2.65 -6.19 -8.46
C VAL A 46 -1.34 -6.91 -8.25
N THR A 47 -1.26 -7.71 -7.20
CA THR A 47 -0.10 -8.56 -6.92
C THR A 47 -0.35 -9.94 -7.48
N THR A 48 0.59 -10.46 -8.27
CA THR A 48 0.58 -11.83 -8.78
C THR A 48 1.82 -12.59 -8.32
N TYR A 49 1.72 -13.93 -8.29
CA TYR A 49 2.79 -14.79 -7.80
C TYR A 49 3.16 -15.84 -8.85
N SER A 50 4.41 -15.86 -9.29
CA SER A 50 4.89 -16.86 -10.23
C SER A 50 5.11 -18.22 -9.57
N ASN A 51 5.11 -19.27 -10.40
CA ASN A 51 5.42 -20.63 -9.97
C ASN A 51 6.83 -20.78 -9.35
N TRP A 52 7.70 -19.78 -9.55
CA TRP A 52 9.09 -19.74 -9.05
C TRP A 52 9.28 -18.85 -7.82
N GLY A 53 8.20 -18.37 -7.22
CA GLY A 53 8.28 -17.54 -6.00
C GLY A 53 8.52 -16.06 -6.20
N LYS A 54 8.49 -15.59 -7.46
CA LYS A 54 8.59 -14.16 -7.76
C LYS A 54 7.22 -13.51 -7.61
N MET A 55 7.22 -12.31 -7.05
CA MET A 55 6.02 -11.50 -6.90
C MET A 55 6.11 -10.31 -7.85
N PHE A 56 5.04 -10.10 -8.60
CA PHE A 56 4.90 -8.97 -9.50
C PHE A 56 3.75 -8.11 -9.01
N THR A 57 3.89 -6.79 -9.16
CA THR A 57 2.80 -5.85 -8.95
C THR A 57 2.52 -5.15 -10.27
N SER A 58 1.25 -5.07 -10.64
CA SER A 58 0.77 -4.26 -11.75
C SER A 58 -0.08 -3.11 -11.25
N LEU A 59 0.02 -1.96 -11.92
CA LEU A 59 -0.92 -0.85 -11.76
C LEU A 59 -1.95 -0.91 -12.88
N VAL A 60 -3.22 -0.85 -12.50
CA VAL A 60 -4.37 -0.90 -13.41
C VAL A 60 -5.27 0.31 -13.14
N ASP A 61 -5.73 0.95 -14.21
CA ASP A 61 -6.74 2.00 -14.11
C ASP A 61 -8.11 1.39 -13.81
N PHE A 62 -8.73 1.81 -12.72
CA PHE A 62 -10.01 1.28 -12.27
C PHE A 62 -11.17 1.54 -13.25
N THR A 63 -11.09 2.62 -14.02
CA THR A 63 -12.19 3.03 -14.91
C THR A 63 -12.19 2.15 -16.15
N THR A 64 -11.02 1.96 -16.76
CA THR A 64 -10.83 1.38 -18.08
C THR A 64 -10.36 -0.07 -18.07
N GLY A 65 -9.75 -0.54 -16.98
CA GLY A 65 -9.09 -1.85 -16.94
C GLY A 65 -7.70 -1.84 -17.60
N GLU A 66 -7.21 -0.68 -18.05
CA GLU A 66 -5.90 -0.58 -18.69
C GLU A 66 -4.78 -0.89 -17.70
N LYS A 67 -3.89 -1.82 -18.08
CA LYS A 67 -2.67 -2.13 -17.34
C LYS A 67 -1.59 -1.11 -17.69
N ILE A 68 -1.30 -0.22 -16.76
CA ILE A 68 -0.34 0.89 -16.93
C ILE A 68 1.11 0.38 -16.89
N TRP A 69 1.45 -0.45 -15.90
CA TRP A 69 2.76 -1.10 -15.82
C TRP A 69 2.73 -2.36 -14.98
N THR A 70 3.76 -3.19 -15.11
CA THR A 70 4.05 -4.36 -14.28
C THR A 70 5.52 -4.35 -13.85
N LYS A 71 5.79 -4.62 -12.57
CA LYS A 71 7.16 -4.67 -12.00
C LYS A 71 7.33 -5.83 -11.04
N GLU A 72 8.54 -6.41 -10.99
CA GLU A 72 8.95 -7.43 -10.01
C GLU A 72 9.19 -6.77 -8.63
N ILE A 73 8.13 -6.25 -8.01
CA ILE A 73 8.13 -5.60 -6.71
C ILE A 73 6.94 -6.08 -5.88
N TYR A 74 7.10 -6.00 -4.56
CA TYR A 74 6.01 -6.20 -3.61
C TYR A 74 5.85 -4.94 -2.77
N LEU A 75 4.61 -4.47 -2.66
CA LEU A 75 4.27 -3.20 -2.03
C LEU A 75 3.67 -3.44 -0.63
N TYR A 76 4.41 -3.10 0.43
CA TYR A 76 3.85 -2.98 1.79
C TYR A 76 3.52 -1.52 2.08
N SER A 77 2.51 -1.24 2.92
CA SER A 77 2.19 0.12 3.43
C SER A 77 2.17 1.20 2.34
N ILE A 78 1.15 1.13 1.47
CA ILE A 78 1.06 1.89 0.22
C ILE A 78 0.37 3.23 0.46
N HIS A 79 0.98 4.31 -0.03
CA HIS A 79 0.39 5.65 -0.03
C HIS A 79 0.62 6.35 -1.39
N ILE A 80 -0.32 7.21 -1.79
CA ILE A 80 -0.18 8.05 -2.98
C ILE A 80 -0.21 9.51 -2.55
N ILE A 81 0.83 10.26 -2.90
CA ILE A 81 0.93 11.70 -2.62
C ILE A 81 1.36 12.42 -3.89
N ASN A 82 0.47 13.25 -4.46
CA ASN A 82 0.76 14.10 -5.62
C ASN A 82 1.44 13.34 -6.80
N GLY A 83 0.93 12.16 -7.16
CA GLY A 83 1.48 11.34 -8.25
C GLY A 83 2.74 10.54 -7.89
N LEU A 84 3.17 10.56 -6.62
CA LEU A 84 4.22 9.69 -6.10
C LEU A 84 3.58 8.51 -5.34
N LEU A 85 3.95 7.30 -5.73
CA LEU A 85 3.67 6.08 -4.99
C LEU A 85 4.76 5.87 -3.93
N ILE A 86 4.37 5.86 -2.66
CA ILE A 86 5.25 5.56 -1.53
C ILE A 86 4.88 4.19 -0.99
N TYR A 87 5.88 3.33 -0.81
CA TYR A 87 5.68 2.00 -0.24
C TYR A 87 6.92 1.53 0.52
N VAL A 88 6.77 0.46 1.28
CA VAL A 88 7.87 -0.28 1.88
C VAL A 88 8.09 -1.56 1.07
N ASN A 89 9.34 -1.86 0.71
CA ASN A 89 9.67 -3.08 -0.04
C ASN A 89 10.06 -4.26 0.88
N LYS A 90 10.28 -5.45 0.30
CA LYS A 90 10.73 -6.65 1.04
C LYS A 90 12.04 -6.45 1.82
N LYS A 91 12.90 -5.52 1.37
CA LYS A 91 14.16 -5.15 2.05
C LYS A 91 13.95 -4.13 3.16
N LYS A 92 12.70 -3.85 3.57
CA LYS A 92 12.32 -2.87 4.61
C LYS A 92 12.81 -1.46 4.30
N ARG A 93 12.90 -1.11 3.02
CA ARG A 93 13.24 0.25 2.55
C ARG A 93 11.98 1.00 2.18
N TYR A 94 11.95 2.30 2.47
CA TYR A 94 10.93 3.20 1.95
C TYR A 94 11.31 3.58 0.53
N CYS A 95 10.40 3.36 -0.40
CA CYS A 95 10.60 3.54 -1.82
C CYS A 95 9.59 4.54 -2.37
N GLY A 96 10.01 5.32 -3.35
CA GLY A 96 9.18 6.27 -4.08
C GLY A 96 9.22 5.95 -5.57
N LEU A 97 8.07 5.71 -6.19
CA LEU A 97 7.94 5.59 -7.65
C LEU A 97 7.07 6.72 -8.19
N GLU A 98 7.42 7.24 -9.36
CA GLU A 98 6.47 8.02 -10.15
C GLU A 98 5.30 7.11 -10.52
N LEU A 99 4.08 7.48 -10.13
CA LEU A 99 2.93 6.56 -10.12
C LEU A 99 2.60 6.00 -11.49
N LEU A 100 2.61 6.83 -12.54
CA LEU A 100 2.15 6.43 -13.88
C LEU A 100 3.23 5.75 -14.72
N THR A 101 4.51 6.03 -14.46
CA THR A 101 5.62 5.38 -15.20
C THR A 101 6.22 4.20 -14.42
N GLY A 102 5.98 4.15 -13.11
CA GLY A 102 6.61 3.23 -12.18
C GLY A 102 8.13 3.45 -12.04
N ASN A 103 8.67 4.57 -12.53
CA ASN A 103 10.10 4.87 -12.42
C ASN A 103 10.49 5.12 -10.97
N GLU A 104 11.60 4.53 -10.53
CA GLU A 104 12.10 4.76 -9.18
C GLU A 104 12.67 6.17 -9.05
N ILE A 105 12.21 6.89 -8.03
CA ILE A 105 12.73 8.20 -7.65
C ILE A 105 13.72 8.04 -6.49
N PHE A 106 13.35 7.24 -5.49
CA PHE A 106 14.24 6.96 -4.36
C PHE A 106 13.97 5.59 -3.73
N SER A 107 14.98 5.10 -3.03
CA SER A 107 14.91 3.93 -2.16
C SER A 107 15.80 4.20 -0.95
N THR A 108 15.22 4.39 0.23
CA THR A 108 15.93 4.80 1.45
C THR A 108 15.70 3.82 2.61
N LYS A 109 16.65 3.74 3.55
CA LYS A 109 16.45 2.95 4.77
C LYS A 109 15.54 3.71 5.74
N SER A 110 14.87 2.98 6.62
CA SER A 110 14.25 3.59 7.80
C SER A 110 15.30 4.39 8.59
N PRO A 111 14.97 5.62 9.04
CA PRO A 111 15.86 6.38 9.93
C PRO A 111 15.82 5.83 11.36
N PHE A 112 14.92 4.88 11.66
CA PHE A 112 14.75 4.26 12.97
C PHE A 112 15.33 2.84 12.97
N ARG A 113 16.29 2.58 13.87
CA ARG A 113 16.90 1.26 14.06
C ARG A 113 16.17 0.38 15.08
N TRP A 114 15.68 0.98 16.17
CA TRP A 114 15.19 0.26 17.37
C TRP A 114 13.73 0.58 17.71
N SER A 115 13.01 1.23 16.80
CA SER A 115 11.63 1.62 17.01
C SER A 115 10.84 1.40 15.74
N THR A 116 9.60 0.95 15.88
CA THR A 116 8.65 0.81 14.78
C THR A 116 7.85 2.12 14.66
N PRO A 117 8.17 3.01 13.72
CA PRO A 117 7.43 4.24 13.55
C PRO A 117 6.04 3.96 12.99
N LYS A 118 5.09 4.86 13.28
CA LYS A 118 3.82 4.92 12.57
C LYS A 118 3.95 5.85 11.36
N ALA A 119 3.58 5.34 10.18
CA ALA A 119 3.50 6.12 8.97
C ALA A 119 2.21 6.96 8.98
N ILE A 120 2.33 8.24 8.63
CA ILE A 120 1.22 9.19 8.69
C ILE A 120 1.31 10.12 7.49
N VAL A 121 0.24 10.18 6.71
CA VAL A 121 0.10 11.15 5.63
C VAL A 121 -0.74 12.33 6.14
N PHE A 122 -0.18 13.54 6.06
CA PHE A 122 -0.87 14.76 6.49
C PHE A 122 -0.48 15.93 5.61
N LYS A 123 -1.46 16.63 5.03
CA LYS A 123 -1.25 17.80 4.13
C LYS A 123 -0.21 17.52 3.03
N CYS A 124 -0.33 16.41 2.31
CA CYS A 124 0.63 15.97 1.29
C CYS A 124 2.08 15.80 1.78
N ASN A 125 2.27 15.52 3.06
CA ASN A 125 3.57 15.15 3.63
C ASN A 125 3.47 13.74 4.20
N PHE A 126 4.57 12.99 4.11
CA PHE A 126 4.72 11.68 4.71
C PHE A 126 5.60 11.76 5.95
N TYR A 127 5.08 11.32 7.09
CA TYR A 127 5.76 11.35 8.37
C TYR A 127 5.93 9.93 8.92
N LEU A 128 7.05 9.75 9.62
CA LEU A 128 7.28 8.63 10.52
C LEU A 128 7.32 9.16 11.95
N HIS A 129 6.38 8.70 12.77
CA HIS A 129 6.22 9.15 14.14
C HIS A 129 6.53 8.04 15.15
N THR A 130 7.26 8.38 16.20
CA THR A 130 7.51 7.55 17.39
C THR A 130 7.25 8.36 18.66
N LYS A 131 7.21 7.68 19.80
CA LYS A 131 7.18 8.32 21.14
C LYS A 131 8.26 9.40 21.34
N LYS A 132 9.42 9.24 20.70
CA LYS A 132 10.60 10.09 20.93
C LYS A 132 10.74 11.21 19.92
N GLU A 133 10.43 10.94 18.66
CA GLU A 133 10.63 11.91 17.59
C GLU A 133 9.77 11.63 16.37
N THR A 134 9.68 12.65 15.52
CA THR A 134 9.02 12.61 14.22
C THR A 134 10.02 12.97 13.15
N GLN A 135 10.02 12.22 12.06
CA GLN A 135 10.77 12.54 10.85
C GLN A 135 9.81 12.65 9.67
N ARG A 136 10.09 13.59 8.77
CA ARG A 136 9.35 13.78 7.51
C ARG A 136 10.20 13.29 6.36
N LEU A 137 9.59 12.55 5.44
CA LEU A 137 10.22 12.14 4.19
C LEU A 137 10.24 13.32 3.20
N ASN A 138 11.40 13.61 2.64
CA ASN A 138 11.53 14.46 1.47
C ASN A 138 11.10 13.67 0.24
N LEU A 139 9.98 14.05 -0.37
CA LEU A 139 9.37 13.31 -1.49
C LEU A 139 10.19 13.37 -2.79
N LYS A 140 11.23 14.22 -2.87
CA LYS A 140 12.12 14.29 -4.03
C LYS A 140 13.39 13.48 -3.85
N SER A 141 14.03 13.54 -2.67
CA SER A 141 15.31 12.88 -2.42
C SER A 141 15.20 11.54 -1.68
N GLY A 142 14.06 11.27 -1.03
CA GLY A 142 13.91 10.13 -0.13
C GLY A 142 14.61 10.31 1.22
N GLU A 143 15.18 11.47 1.52
CA GLU A 143 15.82 11.71 2.82
C GLU A 143 14.79 11.98 3.92
N PHE A 144 15.06 11.50 5.13
CA PHE A 144 14.25 11.80 6.29
C PHE A 144 14.84 12.97 7.08
N VAL A 145 14.01 13.96 7.38
CA VAL A 145 14.40 15.16 8.14
C VAL A 145 13.59 15.22 9.43
N LYS A 146 14.28 15.37 10.56
CA LYS A 146 13.64 15.54 11.86
C LYS A 146 12.75 16.78 11.85
N THR A 147 11.54 16.65 12.37
CA THR A 147 10.53 17.71 12.36
C THR A 147 9.68 17.68 13.62
N LYS A 148 8.96 18.77 13.89
CA LYS A 148 7.84 18.75 14.83
C LYS A 148 6.64 18.11 14.16
N PHE A 149 5.92 17.29 14.92
CA PHE A 149 4.63 16.76 14.50
C PHE A 149 3.55 17.86 14.55
N PRO A 150 2.48 17.81 13.74
CA PRO A 150 1.42 18.81 13.78
C PRO A 150 0.88 19.03 15.19
N THR A 151 0.85 20.29 15.64
CA THR A 151 0.62 20.67 17.05
C THR A 151 -0.74 20.27 17.63
N LYS A 152 -1.72 19.93 16.77
CA LYS A 152 -3.05 19.47 17.20
C LYS A 152 -3.10 17.96 17.50
N ILE A 153 -2.13 17.18 17.03
CA ILE A 153 -2.04 15.74 17.32
C ILE A 153 -0.89 15.58 18.33
N GLN A 154 -1.17 15.83 19.61
CA GLN A 154 -0.17 15.82 20.69
C GLN A 154 -0.01 14.45 21.36
N THR A 155 -0.55 13.38 20.78
CA THR A 155 -0.52 12.07 21.40
C THR A 155 0.88 11.47 21.26
N ARG A 156 1.49 11.08 22.38
CA ARG A 156 2.79 10.39 22.38
C ARG A 156 2.68 8.93 21.93
N ASP A 157 1.47 8.36 21.96
CA ASP A 157 1.23 6.94 21.75
C ASP A 157 0.13 6.71 20.71
N LEU A 158 0.45 6.99 19.44
CA LEU A 158 -0.44 6.67 18.32
C LEU A 158 -0.49 5.14 18.12
N GLY A 159 -1.66 4.56 18.37
CA GLY A 159 -1.91 3.13 18.15
C GLY A 159 -2.10 2.79 16.67
N ILE A 160 -3.18 3.30 16.07
CA ILE A 160 -3.59 3.02 14.69
C ILE A 160 -3.87 4.35 13.97
N VAL A 161 -3.45 4.43 12.71
CA VAL A 161 -3.73 5.55 11.81
C VAL A 161 -4.35 4.98 10.54
N LEU A 162 -5.50 5.51 10.14
CA LEU A 162 -6.19 5.12 8.91
C LEU A 162 -6.40 6.39 8.07
N ASP A 163 -5.97 6.35 6.81
CA ASP A 163 -6.17 7.45 5.87
C ASP A 163 -7.58 7.38 5.26
N GLN A 164 -8.14 8.53 4.86
CA GLN A 164 -9.49 8.70 4.29
C GLN A 164 -9.76 7.76 3.10
N PHE A 165 -8.71 7.35 2.39
CA PHE A 165 -8.80 6.57 1.14
C PHE A 165 -8.43 5.10 1.31
N GLN A 166 -8.02 4.66 2.50
CA GLN A 166 -7.74 3.26 2.79
C GLN A 166 -9.00 2.60 3.37
N ILE A 167 -9.67 1.75 2.59
CA ILE A 167 -10.76 0.89 3.04
C ILE A 167 -10.26 -0.55 3.01
N ASN A 168 -10.14 -1.19 4.17
CA ASN A 168 -9.75 -2.60 4.27
C ASN A 168 -11.01 -3.46 4.35
N ILE A 169 -11.27 -4.26 3.32
CA ILE A 169 -12.43 -5.14 3.22
C ILE A 169 -11.97 -6.51 2.76
N ASN A 170 -12.00 -7.48 3.70
CA ASN A 170 -11.81 -8.95 3.64
C ASN A 170 -10.48 -9.44 4.23
N ASN A 171 -10.39 -10.38 5.19
CA ASN A 171 -11.24 -11.51 5.60
C ASN A 171 -11.81 -11.36 7.02
N ILE A 172 -13.02 -11.91 7.28
CA ILE A 172 -13.44 -12.28 8.64
C ILE A 172 -12.59 -13.50 9.02
N PRO A 173 -11.71 -13.42 10.05
CA PRO A 173 -10.89 -14.56 10.44
C PRO A 173 -11.81 -15.73 10.82
N ALA A 174 -11.53 -16.93 10.31
CA ALA A 174 -12.20 -18.12 10.83
C ALA A 174 -11.79 -18.31 12.30
N PRO A 175 -12.65 -18.86 13.17
CA PRO A 175 -12.32 -19.06 14.59
C PRO A 175 -11.04 -19.87 14.87
N SER A 176 -10.57 -20.66 13.89
CA SER A 176 -9.34 -21.44 13.93
C SER A 176 -8.09 -20.69 13.43
N ASP A 177 -8.29 -19.56 12.77
CA ASP A 177 -7.20 -18.77 12.25
C ASP A 177 -6.65 -17.91 13.39
N ASN A 178 -5.58 -18.39 14.03
CA ASN A 178 -4.71 -17.57 14.88
C ASN A 178 -4.03 -16.41 14.09
N SER A 179 -4.51 -16.10 12.88
CA SER A 179 -4.11 -14.92 12.14
C SER A 179 -4.72 -13.70 12.81
N THR A 180 -3.84 -12.89 13.39
CA THR A 180 -4.09 -11.49 13.69
C THR A 180 -4.95 -10.87 12.60
N SER A 181 -6.19 -10.54 12.96
CA SER A 181 -7.13 -9.74 12.18
C SER A 181 -6.40 -8.58 11.51
N TYR A 182 -6.72 -8.33 10.24
CA TYR A 182 -6.02 -7.37 9.40
C TYR A 182 -5.82 -6.03 10.11
N THR A 183 -4.58 -5.80 10.53
CA THR A 183 -4.02 -4.49 10.78
C THR A 183 -4.03 -3.73 9.45
N GLY A 184 -5.12 -3.03 9.14
CA GLY A 184 -5.13 -2.03 8.07
C GLY A 184 -4.00 -1.05 8.35
N ASP A 185 -2.95 -1.09 7.52
CA ASP A 185 -1.69 -0.34 7.63
C ASP A 185 -1.23 -0.02 9.07
N ALA A 186 -1.49 -0.93 10.02
CA ALA A 186 -1.07 -0.73 11.40
C ALA A 186 0.40 -1.11 11.36
N GLY A 187 1.21 -0.10 11.05
CA GLY A 187 2.59 -0.19 10.60
C GLY A 187 3.26 -1.48 11.01
N VAL A 188 3.66 -2.26 10.00
CA VAL A 188 4.30 -3.58 10.11
C VAL A 188 5.08 -3.66 11.42
N ASN A 189 4.57 -4.46 12.37
CA ASN A 189 5.27 -4.73 13.61
C ASN A 189 6.54 -5.52 13.26
N TYR A 190 7.64 -4.82 13.04
CA TYR A 190 8.95 -5.44 12.92
C TYR A 190 9.43 -5.80 14.33
N VAL A 191 9.01 -6.96 14.84
CA VAL A 191 9.76 -7.62 15.89
C VAL A 191 11.01 -8.19 15.23
N GLY A 192 12.18 -7.71 15.66
CA GLY A 192 13.46 -8.25 15.22
C GLY A 192 13.57 -9.72 15.56
N GLY A 193 13.98 -10.51 14.58
CA GLY A 193 14.37 -11.89 14.74
C GLY A 193 15.21 -12.29 13.54
N GLU A 194 16.52 -12.09 13.65
CA GLU A 194 17.46 -12.98 12.96
C GLU A 194 17.40 -14.33 13.69
N VAL A 195 16.93 -15.36 12.97
CA VAL A 195 17.47 -16.73 12.98
C VAL A 195 17.07 -17.41 11.68
#